data_AF-A0A850B866-F1
#
_entry.id   AF-A0A850B866-F1
#
_cell.length_a   1.000
_cell.length_b   1.000
_cell.length_c   1.000
_cell.angle_alpha   90.00
_cell.angle_beta   90.00
_cell.angle_gamma   90.00
#
_symmetry.space_group_name_H-M   'P 1'
#
loop_
_entity.id
_entity.type
_entity.pdbx_description
1 polymer ?
#
loop_
_entity_poly.entity_id
_entity_poly.type
_entity_poly.pdbx_seq_one_letter_code
_entity_poly.pdbx_strand_id
1 'polypeptide(L)'
;MKGKDSMVWLIMMTLLGITVLSAYSMEPDLGIEGLPTIKQGARQGFANAGWKYDRYKDLASLDARTRMLVADLQGPGIIRHFHTTRHNPADLFARGIVLEIWFDDADTPAVLSPLADFFGDGCNGASMPFSTPLIECAPWSYNCYFPMPFRKRARVYLRNDTARDAVNYSYVEWEPLSRWDPSLGYFHASYARRRIQLTTKTSETFLDVRGSGHIIGRQFSVITDEPGFRDFNDVMEGNNEVDIDGRELAFDYLGSEDSFTFSWGFREPFAGLRAGMPHVKLGTRNELSIYRFHDHMPIRFDKSLIWRINWQHEAGMLTRADDLQRRADEGGGWVDYATVHYWYQDAPGGYAHTELPAPEWRGNVQPITDRELAGMIGAMRPTPEARIDFSTADSLNSVRVVHAWSRTHPFWIDVPGTTGGHPGNPNPRRQGVLAMHPAGPTLPGYVLARLSRGTPSAERIRIRVSGDPYEAPGKSDFVLAIGVASNGGITWLTEAVVDAGSPPGSDNWRTIESALPSNLDGPIGIVLRIAYGGTVANLNEEAFIDEIAIVAD
;
A
#
# COMPACT_ATOMS: atom_id res chain seq x y z
N MET A 1 -4.50 77.89 70.54
CA MET A 1 -5.88 78.01 70.02
C MET A 1 -5.77 78.42 68.56
N LYS A 2 -5.71 77.45 67.64
CA LYS A 2 -6.83 76.96 66.80
C LYS A 2 -7.61 78.14 66.21
N GLY A 3 -7.70 78.35 64.91
CA GLY A 3 -7.48 77.49 63.74
C GLY A 3 -8.47 78.02 62.70
N LYS A 4 -7.95 78.46 61.55
CA LYS A 4 -8.66 79.25 60.55
C LYS A 4 -8.84 78.43 59.27
N ASP A 5 -9.99 78.70 58.66
CA ASP A 5 -10.25 78.80 57.23
C ASP A 5 -10.51 77.51 56.42
N SER A 6 -11.76 77.48 55.98
CA SER A 6 -12.32 76.78 54.83
C SER A 6 -11.50 77.02 53.55
N MET A 7 -11.44 76.00 52.67
CA MET A 7 -11.99 76.02 51.30
C MET A 7 -11.45 74.85 50.47
N VAL A 8 -12.27 74.44 49.51
CA VAL A 8 -11.99 73.67 48.27
C VAL A 8 -12.34 72.17 48.30
N TRP A 9 -13.36 71.88 47.51
CA TRP A 9 -13.83 70.58 47.01
C TRP A 9 -12.75 69.78 46.30
N LEU A 10 -12.66 68.47 46.55
CA LEU A 10 -12.40 67.50 45.48
C LEU A 10 -12.93 66.10 45.83
N ILE A 11 -13.62 65.54 44.85
CA ILE A 11 -14.30 64.24 44.76
C ILE A 11 -13.32 63.09 45.06
N MET A 12 -13.67 62.23 46.02
CA MET A 12 -12.98 60.96 46.28
C MET A 12 -13.83 59.83 45.67
N MET A 13 -13.68 59.59 44.36
CA MET A 13 -14.21 58.41 43.67
C MET A 13 -13.11 57.36 43.50
N THR A 14 -13.27 56.25 44.23
CA THR A 14 -13.08 54.87 43.76
C THR A 14 -11.77 54.53 43.05
N LEU A 15 -10.77 54.09 43.83
CA LEU A 15 -9.67 53.26 43.34
C LEU A 15 -10.18 51.81 43.18
N LEU A 16 -10.84 51.52 42.06
CA LEU A 16 -10.97 50.16 41.54
C LEU A 16 -9.87 49.98 40.48
N GLY A 17 -8.70 49.53 40.91
CA GLY A 17 -7.61 49.20 40.01
C GLY A 17 -7.95 47.93 39.23
N ILE A 18 -8.67 48.09 38.11
CA ILE A 18 -8.79 47.03 37.10
C ILE A 18 -7.42 46.94 36.42
N THR A 19 -6.59 46.02 36.90
CA THR A 19 -5.49 45.49 36.12
C THR A 19 -6.11 44.60 35.05
N VAL A 20 -6.41 45.19 33.88
CA VAL A 20 -6.59 44.40 32.66
C VAL A 20 -5.20 43.86 32.31
N LEU A 21 -4.81 42.73 32.91
CA LEU A 21 -3.86 41.85 32.24
C LEU A 21 -4.60 41.36 31.00
N SER A 22 -4.41 42.03 29.87
CA SER A 22 -4.58 41.40 28.59
C SER A 22 -3.55 40.29 28.53
N ALA A 23 -3.93 39.10 28.98
CA ALA A 23 -3.34 37.87 28.48
C ALA A 23 -3.67 37.85 26.99
N TYR A 24 -2.86 38.54 26.18
CA TYR A 24 -2.71 38.13 24.80
C TYR A 24 -2.24 36.69 24.88
N SER A 25 -3.16 35.74 24.63
CA SER A 25 -2.74 34.45 24.12
C SER A 25 -1.97 34.80 22.85
N MET A 26 -0.64 34.75 22.94
CA MET A 26 0.15 34.61 21.73
C MET A 26 -0.17 33.20 21.24
N GLU A 27 -1.32 33.07 20.56
CA GLU A 27 -1.54 31.91 19.73
C GLU A 27 -0.30 31.80 18.85
N PRO A 28 0.31 30.61 18.77
CA PRO A 28 1.44 30.44 17.88
C PRO A 28 0.95 30.81 16.48
N ASP A 29 1.58 31.85 15.93
CA ASP A 29 1.23 32.36 14.61
C ASP A 29 1.84 31.41 13.58
N LEU A 30 1.07 30.36 13.29
CA LEU A 30 1.49 29.18 12.55
C LEU A 30 1.18 29.28 11.05
N GLY A 31 0.29 30.18 10.64
CA GLY A 31 -0.22 30.29 9.27
C GLY A 31 0.34 31.47 8.48
N ILE A 32 -0.17 31.61 7.25
CA ILE A 32 0.17 32.70 6.31
C ILE A 32 -0.12 34.09 6.93
N GLU A 33 -1.12 34.16 7.81
CA GLU A 33 -1.52 35.39 8.52
C GLU A 33 -0.37 36.00 9.34
N GLY A 34 0.56 35.18 9.80
CA GLY A 34 1.72 35.61 10.57
C GLY A 34 2.95 36.03 9.80
N LEU A 35 2.97 35.81 8.48
CA LEU A 35 4.13 36.13 7.65
C LEU A 35 4.54 37.62 7.69
N PRO A 36 3.61 38.60 7.76
CA PRO A 36 3.99 40.01 7.88
C PRO A 36 4.63 40.38 9.22
N THR A 37 4.50 39.54 10.25
CA THR A 37 5.01 39.83 11.59
C THR A 37 6.50 39.48 11.71
N ILE A 38 7.34 40.51 11.91
CA ILE A 38 8.77 40.31 12.11
C ILE A 38 9.05 39.70 13.49
N LYS A 39 9.53 38.46 13.52
CA LYS A 39 9.93 37.75 14.74
C LYS A 39 11.40 38.05 15.11
N GLN A 40 11.67 39.25 15.64
CA GLN A 40 13.02 39.65 16.05
C GLN A 40 13.62 38.68 17.09
N GLY A 41 14.84 38.21 16.85
CA GLY A 41 15.56 37.31 17.75
C GLY A 41 15.15 35.84 17.68
N ALA A 42 14.12 35.49 16.89
CA ALA A 42 13.80 34.10 16.60
C ALA A 42 14.95 33.44 15.82
N ARG A 43 15.24 32.17 16.13
CA ARG A 43 16.23 31.36 15.42
C ARG A 43 15.52 30.16 14.82
N GLN A 44 15.89 29.83 13.58
CA GLN A 44 15.45 28.60 12.93
C GLN A 44 16.47 27.50 13.22
N GLY A 45 15.99 26.26 13.23
CA GLY A 45 16.80 25.07 13.32
C GLY A 45 16.76 24.27 12.02
N PHE A 46 17.86 23.57 11.75
CA PHE A 46 18.04 22.73 10.57
C PHE A 46 18.77 21.45 10.96
N ALA A 47 18.26 20.30 10.54
CA ALA A 47 18.88 18.99 10.73
C ALA A 47 18.81 18.20 9.42
N ASN A 48 19.80 17.35 9.13
CA ASN A 48 19.92 16.64 7.86
C ASN A 48 20.55 15.25 7.99
N ALA A 49 20.29 14.41 7.00
CA ALA A 49 20.96 13.12 6.81
C ALA A 49 20.96 12.72 5.32
N GLY A 50 21.75 11.70 4.96
CA GLY A 50 21.84 11.18 3.59
C GLY A 50 22.76 11.96 2.64
N TRP A 51 23.30 13.12 3.03
CA TRP A 51 24.22 13.91 2.19
C TRP A 51 25.66 13.33 2.06
N LYS A 52 25.85 12.02 2.24
CA LYS A 52 27.17 11.36 2.17
C LYS A 52 27.82 11.44 0.79
N TYR A 53 27.04 11.66 -0.26
CA TYR A 53 27.50 11.75 -1.64
C TYR A 53 27.95 13.15 -2.07
N ASP A 54 27.87 14.14 -1.18
CA ASP A 54 28.27 15.52 -1.45
C ASP A 54 29.15 16.07 -0.30
N ARG A 55 28.85 17.29 0.19
CA ARG A 55 29.65 18.02 1.19
C ARG A 55 29.83 17.27 2.52
N TYR A 56 28.87 16.43 2.91
CA TYR A 56 28.80 15.85 4.25
C TYR A 56 28.97 14.33 4.23
N LYS A 57 30.17 13.90 3.82
CA LYS A 57 30.53 12.48 3.60
C LYS A 57 30.34 11.57 4.81
N ASP A 58 30.42 12.13 6.02
CA ASP A 58 30.33 11.38 7.27
C ASP A 58 28.89 11.31 7.84
N LEU A 59 27.91 11.92 7.16
CA LEU A 59 26.51 11.80 7.59
C LEU A 59 25.98 10.39 7.31
N ALA A 60 25.08 9.95 8.20
CA ALA A 60 24.41 8.66 8.09
C ALA A 60 23.71 8.50 6.73
N SER A 61 23.69 7.26 6.24
CA SER A 61 23.02 6.85 5.01
C SER A 61 21.81 5.96 5.26
N LEU A 62 20.99 5.83 4.23
CA LEU A 62 19.81 4.98 4.23
C LEU A 62 20.15 3.59 3.64
N ASP A 63 21.01 2.86 4.35
CA ASP A 63 21.51 1.56 3.90
C ASP A 63 20.47 0.45 4.14
N ALA A 64 20.62 -0.69 3.44
CA ALA A 64 19.69 -1.81 3.49
C ALA A 64 19.47 -2.32 4.92
N ARG A 65 18.20 -2.59 5.29
CA ARG A 65 17.80 -3.12 6.60
C ARG A 65 18.26 -2.27 7.80
N THR A 66 18.45 -0.96 7.61
CA THR A 66 18.86 -0.03 8.67
C THR A 66 17.85 1.09 8.90
N ARG A 67 18.06 1.87 9.97
CA ARG A 67 17.36 3.13 10.25
C ARG A 67 18.35 4.28 10.23
N MET A 68 18.00 5.35 9.53
CA MET A 68 18.76 6.59 9.45
C MET A 68 18.06 7.67 10.26
N LEU A 69 18.75 8.21 11.26
CA LEU A 69 18.27 9.36 12.05
C LEU A 69 18.44 10.64 11.22
N VAL A 70 17.33 11.28 10.85
CA VAL A 70 17.34 12.55 10.10
C VAL A 70 17.46 13.74 11.05
N ALA A 71 16.76 13.69 12.19
CA ALA A 71 16.74 14.78 13.15
C ALA A 71 16.51 14.28 14.57
N ASP A 72 17.24 14.87 15.52
CA ASP A 72 17.07 14.70 16.96
C ASP A 72 17.00 16.10 17.60
N LEU A 73 15.78 16.58 17.80
CA LEU A 73 15.48 17.97 18.11
C LEU A 73 15.12 18.12 19.59
N GLN A 74 15.72 19.09 20.27
CA GLN A 74 15.45 19.38 21.68
C GLN A 74 14.47 20.55 21.81
N GLY A 75 13.42 20.37 22.62
CA GLY A 75 12.25 21.24 22.68
C GLY A 75 12.21 22.22 23.86
N PRO A 76 11.10 22.98 23.97
CA PRO A 76 9.91 22.90 23.12
C PRO A 76 10.15 23.51 21.72
N GLY A 77 9.49 22.95 20.70
CA GLY A 77 9.67 23.36 19.31
C GLY A 77 8.54 22.90 18.41
N ILE A 78 8.63 23.29 17.14
CA ILE A 78 7.71 22.87 16.08
C ILE A 78 8.47 22.58 14.79
N ILE A 79 8.31 21.37 14.26
CA ILE A 79 8.76 21.05 12.91
C ILE A 79 7.84 21.78 11.92
N ARG A 80 8.44 22.50 10.97
CA ARG A 80 7.73 23.28 9.94
C ARG A 80 7.81 22.63 8.57
N HIS A 81 8.91 21.93 8.32
CA HIS A 81 9.13 21.27 7.05
C HIS A 81 9.96 20.00 7.23
N PHE A 82 9.57 18.96 6.52
CA PHE A 82 10.37 17.75 6.32
C PHE A 82 10.48 17.49 4.81
N HIS A 83 11.71 17.35 4.34
CA HIS A 83 12.03 17.00 2.96
C HIS A 83 12.72 15.66 2.89
N THR A 84 12.44 14.91 1.83
CA THR A 84 13.24 13.77 1.43
C THR A 84 13.14 13.50 -0.07
N THR A 85 14.15 12.87 -0.65
CA THR A 85 14.09 12.36 -2.01
C THR A 85 13.01 11.30 -2.17
N ARG A 86 12.45 11.18 -3.38
CA ARG A 86 11.71 10.00 -3.84
C ARG A 86 12.70 8.98 -4.40
N HIS A 87 12.76 7.80 -3.78
CA HIS A 87 13.76 6.77 -4.07
C HIS A 87 13.37 5.89 -5.27
N ASN A 88 14.36 5.32 -5.95
CA ASN A 88 14.18 4.52 -7.16
C ASN A 88 15.02 3.22 -7.09
N PRO A 89 14.49 2.05 -7.50
CA PRO A 89 13.22 1.85 -8.18
C PRO A 89 12.00 1.92 -7.22
N ALA A 90 10.91 2.53 -7.70
CA ALA A 90 9.74 2.85 -6.87
C ALA A 90 9.01 1.58 -6.35
N ASP A 91 8.96 0.53 -7.18
CA ASP A 91 8.37 -0.76 -6.83
C ASP A 91 8.97 -1.36 -5.55
N LEU A 92 10.25 -1.13 -5.30
CA LEU A 92 10.98 -1.56 -4.13
C LEU A 92 10.89 -0.55 -2.97
N PHE A 93 11.18 0.72 -3.25
CA PHE A 93 11.43 1.70 -2.18
C PHE A 93 10.21 2.48 -1.74
N ALA A 94 9.19 2.67 -2.59
CA ALA A 94 8.03 3.51 -2.27
C ALA A 94 7.36 3.07 -0.96
N ARG A 95 7.17 1.75 -0.78
CA ARG A 95 6.70 1.16 0.48
C ARG A 95 7.75 0.41 1.30
N GLY A 96 8.96 0.27 0.75
CA GLY A 96 10.10 -0.33 1.44
C GLY A 96 10.81 0.63 2.40
N ILE A 97 10.69 1.94 2.19
CA ILE A 97 11.19 2.97 3.09
C ILE A 97 10.03 3.45 3.96
N VAL A 98 10.26 3.56 5.27
CA VAL A 98 9.27 3.88 6.29
C VAL A 98 9.67 5.17 7.01
N LEU A 99 8.73 6.11 7.11
CA LEU A 99 8.85 7.30 7.94
C LEU A 99 8.40 6.97 9.36
N GLU A 100 9.24 7.32 10.33
CA GLU A 100 8.95 7.14 11.74
C GLU A 100 9.25 8.43 12.51
N ILE A 101 8.29 8.93 13.30
CA ILE A 101 8.47 10.13 14.12
C ILE A 101 8.03 9.86 15.57
N TRP A 102 8.92 10.14 16.51
CA TRP A 102 8.66 10.07 17.95
C TRP A 102 8.66 11.46 18.56
N PHE A 103 7.68 11.72 19.43
CA PHE A 103 7.63 12.91 20.28
C PHE A 103 7.85 12.53 21.74
N ASP A 104 8.58 13.39 22.46
CA ASP A 104 8.73 13.40 23.92
C ASP A 104 9.09 12.07 24.59
N ASP A 105 9.90 11.28 23.88
CA ASP A 105 10.35 9.95 24.28
C ASP A 105 9.19 8.97 24.58
N ALA A 106 8.05 9.13 23.89
CA ALA A 106 6.96 8.17 23.94
C ALA A 106 7.41 6.75 23.53
N ASP A 107 6.78 5.73 24.12
CA ASP A 107 7.14 4.32 23.91
C ASP A 107 6.86 3.83 22.48
N THR A 108 5.90 4.44 21.80
CA THR A 108 5.56 4.17 20.40
C THR A 108 5.76 5.42 19.55
N PRO A 109 6.06 5.30 18.25
CA PRO A 109 6.03 6.44 17.35
C PRO A 109 4.62 7.04 17.29
N ALA A 110 4.52 8.32 16.94
CA ALA A 110 3.27 8.99 16.57
C ALA A 110 3.02 8.90 15.06
N VAL A 111 4.10 8.79 14.27
CA VAL A 111 4.04 8.58 12.83
C VAL A 111 4.70 7.25 12.51
N LEU A 112 3.97 6.34 11.87
CA LEU A 112 4.49 5.11 11.29
C LEU A 112 3.79 4.87 9.94
N SER A 113 4.52 5.11 8.85
CA SER A 113 3.97 4.92 7.51
C SER A 113 5.05 4.61 6.49
N PRO A 114 4.80 3.73 5.51
CA PRO A 114 5.58 3.71 4.29
C PRO A 114 5.62 5.11 3.67
N LEU A 115 6.79 5.50 3.18
CA LEU A 115 7.11 6.89 2.83
C LEU A 115 6.20 7.41 1.72
N ALA A 116 6.02 6.65 0.64
CA ALA A 116 5.20 7.09 -0.48
C ALA A 116 3.72 7.28 -0.10
N ASP A 117 3.13 6.36 0.67
CA ASP A 117 1.72 6.49 1.09
C ASP A 117 1.53 7.70 2.03
N PHE A 118 2.49 8.03 2.90
CA PHE A 118 2.45 9.25 3.73
C PHE A 118 2.41 10.54 2.89
N PHE A 119 3.04 10.52 1.72
CA PHE A 119 3.05 11.64 0.79
C PHE A 119 1.96 11.55 -0.28
N GLY A 120 1.00 10.64 -0.10
CA GLY A 120 -0.07 10.39 -1.06
C GLY A 120 0.39 9.94 -2.45
N ASP A 121 1.63 9.50 -2.57
CA ASP A 121 2.16 8.78 -3.72
C ASP A 121 1.76 7.30 -3.64
N GLY A 122 0.43 7.11 -3.59
CA GLY A 122 -0.23 5.84 -3.40
C GLY A 122 -0.03 4.88 -4.56
N CYS A 123 -0.57 3.67 -4.39
CA CYS A 123 -0.31 2.54 -5.28
C CYS A 123 1.20 2.34 -5.49
N ASN A 124 1.93 2.27 -4.38
CA ASN A 124 3.37 1.98 -4.34
C ASN A 124 4.19 2.89 -5.26
N GLY A 125 3.96 4.20 -5.18
CA GLY A 125 4.73 5.18 -5.93
C GLY A 125 4.25 5.41 -7.36
N ALA A 126 2.94 5.25 -7.65
CA ALA A 126 2.40 5.38 -9.01
C ALA A 126 1.80 6.77 -9.30
N SER A 127 1.70 7.65 -8.29
CA SER A 127 1.02 8.93 -8.45
C SER A 127 1.79 9.89 -9.32
N MET A 128 1.05 10.69 -10.10
CA MET A 128 1.61 11.85 -10.78
C MET A 128 2.11 12.88 -9.75
N PRO A 129 3.04 13.77 -10.11
CA PRO A 129 3.43 14.85 -9.22
C PRO A 129 2.24 15.76 -8.86
N PHE A 130 2.15 16.16 -7.59
CA PHE A 130 1.12 17.07 -7.10
C PHE A 130 1.60 17.87 -5.88
N SER A 131 0.89 18.97 -5.58
CA SER A 131 1.16 19.83 -4.43
C SER A 131 -0.15 20.19 -3.73
N THR A 132 -0.10 20.17 -2.39
CA THR A 132 -1.15 20.64 -1.48
C THR A 132 -0.51 21.56 -0.44
N PRO A 133 -1.29 22.29 0.38
CA PRO A 133 -0.72 23.08 1.47
C PRO A 133 0.02 22.27 2.55
N LEU A 134 -0.17 20.95 2.60
CA LEU A 134 0.31 20.10 3.70
C LEU A 134 1.37 19.09 3.26
N ILE A 135 1.25 18.55 2.04
CA ILE A 135 2.20 17.62 1.44
C ILE A 135 2.38 17.87 -0.05
N GLU A 136 3.53 17.49 -0.59
CA GLU A 136 3.83 17.51 -2.02
C GLU A 136 4.54 16.23 -2.43
N CYS A 137 4.05 15.65 -3.53
CA CYS A 137 4.81 14.70 -4.34
C CYS A 137 5.41 15.49 -5.51
N ALA A 138 6.54 16.15 -5.26
CA ALA A 138 7.27 16.86 -6.30
C ALA A 138 8.05 15.89 -7.20
N PRO A 139 8.48 16.32 -8.40
CA PRO A 139 9.39 15.51 -9.21
C PRO A 139 10.62 15.11 -8.40
N TRP A 140 10.80 13.81 -8.15
CA TRP A 140 11.89 13.21 -7.38
C TRP A 140 11.98 13.59 -5.90
N SER A 141 10.95 14.22 -5.33
CA SER A 141 11.01 14.72 -3.95
C SER A 141 9.66 14.65 -3.24
N TYR A 142 9.72 14.51 -1.93
CA TYR A 142 8.59 14.61 -1.04
C TYR A 142 8.80 15.77 -0.06
N ASN A 143 7.79 16.62 0.08
CA ASN A 143 7.79 17.75 1.03
C ASN A 143 6.58 17.67 1.95
N CYS A 144 6.79 17.80 3.25
CA CYS A 144 5.75 17.81 4.27
C CYS A 144 5.78 19.15 5.00
N TYR A 145 4.63 19.82 5.06
CA TYR A 145 4.42 21.11 5.71
C TYR A 145 3.44 21.03 6.88
N PHE A 146 3.06 19.82 7.32
CA PHE A 146 2.34 19.65 8.59
C PHE A 146 3.13 20.29 9.73
N PRO A 147 2.55 21.24 10.48
CA PRO A 147 3.18 21.73 11.69
C PRO A 147 3.24 20.61 12.74
N MET A 148 4.41 20.22 13.24
CA MET A 148 4.51 19.14 14.25
C MET A 148 5.13 19.64 15.55
N PRO A 149 4.30 20.15 16.50
CA PRO A 149 4.78 20.61 17.79
C PRO A 149 5.31 19.47 18.67
N PHE A 150 6.28 19.77 19.51
CA PHE A 150 6.81 18.85 20.51
C PHE A 150 7.28 19.61 21.76
N ARG A 151 7.09 19.02 22.94
CA ARG A 151 7.36 19.71 24.21
C ARG A 151 8.79 19.57 24.68
N LYS A 152 9.35 18.37 24.55
CA LYS A 152 10.67 17.99 25.07
C LYS A 152 11.60 17.58 23.95
N ARG A 153 11.14 16.75 23.01
CA ARG A 153 12.00 16.18 21.97
C ARG A 153 11.21 15.70 20.76
N ALA A 154 11.78 15.82 19.57
CA ALA A 154 11.29 15.13 18.37
C ALA A 154 12.43 14.35 17.72
N ARG A 155 12.18 13.09 17.35
CA ARG A 155 13.12 12.26 16.58
C ARG A 155 12.46 11.81 15.28
N VAL A 156 13.10 12.12 14.16
CA VAL A 156 12.63 11.78 12.80
C VAL A 156 13.59 10.76 12.19
N TYR A 157 13.06 9.62 11.78
CA TYR A 157 13.82 8.53 11.17
C TYR A 157 13.25 8.16 9.80
N LEU A 158 14.15 7.71 8.92
CA LEU A 158 13.81 6.89 7.76
C LEU A 158 14.36 5.49 7.98
N ARG A 159 13.50 4.48 7.97
CA ARG A 159 13.87 3.06 8.06
C ARG A 159 13.78 2.42 6.69
N ASN A 160 14.86 1.80 6.24
CA ASN A 160 14.91 1.05 4.99
C ASN A 160 14.70 -0.42 5.31
N ASP A 161 13.51 -0.92 5.04
CA ASP A 161 13.19 -2.33 5.26
C ASP A 161 13.65 -3.20 4.11
N THR A 162 14.18 -2.67 3.02
CA THR A 162 14.56 -3.43 1.83
C THR A 162 15.96 -4.04 1.94
N ALA A 163 16.28 -4.96 1.03
CA ALA A 163 17.62 -5.55 0.91
C ALA A 163 18.60 -4.69 0.08
N ARG A 164 18.24 -3.46 -0.30
CA ARG A 164 19.09 -2.58 -1.11
C ARG A 164 19.31 -1.24 -0.43
N ASP A 165 20.53 -0.72 -0.56
CA ASP A 165 20.85 0.63 -0.12
C ASP A 165 20.07 1.64 -0.96
N ALA A 166 19.53 2.66 -0.31
CA ALA A 166 18.80 3.74 -0.97
C ALA A 166 19.69 4.98 -1.06
N VAL A 167 19.84 5.51 -2.28
CA VAL A 167 20.42 6.85 -2.47
C VAL A 167 19.39 7.86 -1.97
N ASN A 168 19.77 8.62 -0.95
CA ASN A 168 18.83 9.46 -0.21
C ASN A 168 19.47 10.81 0.11
N TYR A 169 18.64 11.83 0.20
CA TYR A 169 18.90 12.90 1.16
C TYR A 169 17.62 13.44 1.77
N SER A 170 17.73 13.88 3.03
CA SER A 170 16.58 14.33 3.80
C SER A 170 16.99 15.43 4.79
N TYR A 171 16.06 16.33 5.10
CA TYR A 171 16.28 17.37 6.11
C TYR A 171 14.97 17.78 6.78
N VAL A 172 15.12 18.39 7.95
CA VAL A 172 14.03 18.91 8.78
C VAL A 172 14.33 20.37 9.11
N GLU A 173 13.36 21.24 8.86
CA GLU A 173 13.37 22.64 9.28
C GLU A 173 12.37 22.83 10.41
N TRP A 174 12.80 23.50 11.48
CA TRP A 174 11.99 23.64 12.69
C TRP A 174 12.26 24.97 13.40
N GLU A 175 11.34 25.34 14.29
CA GLU A 175 11.44 26.55 15.11
C GLU A 175 11.32 26.19 16.60
N PRO A 176 12.21 26.69 17.47
CA PRO A 176 12.04 26.58 18.91
C PRO A 176 10.88 27.46 19.38
N LEU A 177 10.12 26.94 20.34
CA LEU A 177 9.07 27.70 21.03
C LEU A 177 9.66 28.31 22.30
N SER A 178 9.24 29.52 22.65
CA SER A 178 9.67 30.16 23.90
C SER A 178 9.16 29.43 25.15
N ARG A 179 7.98 28.81 25.04
CA ARG A 179 7.36 27.94 26.03
C ARG A 179 6.42 26.95 25.35
N TRP A 180 6.17 25.82 26.01
CA TRP A 180 5.12 24.91 25.59
C TRP A 180 3.73 25.49 25.88
N ASP A 181 2.82 25.36 24.92
CA ASP A 181 1.41 25.66 25.08
C ASP A 181 0.63 24.33 25.25
N PRO A 182 -0.04 24.09 26.38
CA PRO A 182 -0.82 22.87 26.60
C PRO A 182 -1.98 22.64 25.62
N SER A 183 -2.38 23.64 24.83
CA SER A 183 -3.40 23.49 23.77
C SER A 183 -2.84 22.88 22.48
N LEU A 184 -1.51 22.76 22.34
CA LEU A 184 -0.88 22.14 21.18
C LEU A 184 -1.03 20.61 21.23
N GLY A 185 -1.54 20.05 20.15
CA GLY A 185 -1.52 18.61 19.90
C GLY A 185 -0.23 18.17 19.22
N TYR A 186 0.08 16.88 19.36
CA TYR A 186 1.13 16.21 18.60
C TYR A 186 0.56 15.70 17.30
N PHE A 187 1.34 15.79 16.22
CA PHE A 187 0.95 15.25 14.92
C PHE A 187 1.09 13.72 14.92
N HIS A 188 0.12 13.03 14.34
CA HIS A 188 0.14 11.59 14.17
C HIS A 188 -0.23 11.23 12.73
N ALA A 189 0.34 10.12 12.27
CA ALA A 189 -0.08 9.48 11.04
C ALA A 189 0.14 7.97 11.10
N SER A 190 -0.86 7.21 10.66
CA SER A 190 -0.77 5.75 10.66
C SER A 190 -1.17 5.19 9.32
N TYR A 191 -0.28 4.35 8.80
CA TYR A 191 -0.59 3.43 7.72
C TYR A 191 -1.35 2.21 8.24
N ALA A 192 -2.28 1.71 7.43
CA ALA A 192 -2.86 0.38 7.58
C ALA A 192 -3.12 -0.18 6.17
N ARG A 193 -2.97 -1.49 6.02
CA ARG A 193 -3.36 -2.19 4.79
C ARG A 193 -4.27 -3.35 5.13
N ARG A 194 -5.31 -3.53 4.33
CA ARG A 194 -6.28 -4.61 4.48
C ARG A 194 -6.76 -5.09 3.13
N ARG A 195 -6.94 -6.40 3.02
CA ARG A 195 -7.58 -7.04 1.87
C ARG A 195 -8.94 -7.54 2.34
N ILE A 196 -10.01 -7.11 1.70
CA ILE A 196 -11.38 -7.42 2.10
C ILE A 196 -12.14 -8.03 0.93
N GLN A 197 -13.00 -9.02 1.20
CA GLN A 197 -13.96 -9.50 0.20
C GLN A 197 -15.22 -8.66 0.31
N LEU A 198 -15.54 -7.91 -0.74
CA LEU A 198 -16.75 -7.10 -0.77
C LEU A 198 -17.97 -7.96 -1.10
N THR A 199 -18.83 -8.06 -0.10
CA THR A 199 -20.20 -8.58 -0.16
C THR A 199 -21.18 -7.55 0.41
N THR A 200 -22.47 -7.82 0.28
CA THR A 200 -23.54 -7.00 0.90
C THR A 200 -23.57 -7.05 2.43
N LYS A 201 -22.67 -7.80 3.08
CA LYS A 201 -22.52 -7.85 4.54
C LYS A 201 -21.32 -7.07 5.04
N THR A 202 -20.53 -6.48 4.16
CA THR A 202 -19.24 -5.89 4.48
C THR A 202 -19.40 -4.55 5.19
N SER A 203 -18.78 -4.43 6.36
CA SER A 203 -18.64 -3.18 7.10
C SER A 203 -17.31 -3.23 7.85
N GLU A 204 -16.43 -2.27 7.59
CA GLU A 204 -15.02 -2.33 7.97
C GLU A 204 -14.59 -1.04 8.67
N THR A 205 -13.89 -1.18 9.81
CA THR A 205 -13.37 -0.02 10.57
C THR A 205 -11.99 0.37 10.07
N PHE A 206 -11.88 1.53 9.45
CA PHE A 206 -10.64 2.05 8.86
C PHE A 206 -9.78 2.86 9.83
N LEU A 207 -10.40 3.45 10.85
CA LEU A 207 -9.71 4.20 11.90
C LEU A 207 -10.48 4.08 13.22
N ASP A 208 -9.78 3.83 14.33
CA ASP A 208 -10.31 3.93 15.70
C ASP A 208 -9.27 4.68 16.54
N VAL A 209 -9.61 5.92 16.93
CA VAL A 209 -8.73 6.78 17.73
C VAL A 209 -9.38 7.06 19.08
N ARG A 210 -8.56 7.05 20.13
CA ARG A 210 -8.94 7.41 21.51
C ARG A 210 -8.08 8.58 21.99
N GLY A 211 -8.67 9.46 22.78
CA GLY A 211 -8.05 10.70 23.27
C GLY A 211 -8.80 11.93 22.77
N SER A 212 -8.19 13.10 22.92
CA SER A 212 -8.75 14.36 22.41
C SER A 212 -7.91 14.86 21.24
N GLY A 213 -8.56 15.29 20.17
CA GLY A 213 -7.85 15.68 18.96
C GLY A 213 -8.74 16.05 17.79
N HIS A 214 -8.14 16.01 16.60
CA HIS A 214 -8.84 16.23 15.36
C HIS A 214 -8.16 15.60 14.15
N ILE A 215 -8.95 14.96 13.29
CA ILE A 215 -8.49 14.44 12.01
C ILE A 215 -8.31 15.60 11.03
N ILE A 216 -7.17 15.64 10.35
CA ILE A 216 -6.85 16.67 9.37
C ILE A 216 -6.77 16.13 7.94
N GLY A 217 -6.87 14.82 7.73
CA GLY A 217 -6.86 14.26 6.39
C GLY A 217 -6.70 12.74 6.35
N ARG A 218 -6.80 12.23 5.12
CA ARG A 218 -6.55 10.83 4.79
C ARG A 218 -6.10 10.67 3.34
N GLN A 219 -5.40 9.57 3.08
CA GLN A 219 -5.10 9.09 1.74
C GLN A 219 -5.38 7.60 1.65
N PHE A 220 -6.04 7.18 0.57
CA PHE A 220 -6.27 5.78 0.25
C PHE A 220 -5.57 5.41 -1.06
N SER A 221 -4.96 4.23 -1.07
CA SER A 221 -4.66 3.47 -2.27
C SER A 221 -5.65 2.31 -2.34
N VAL A 222 -6.38 2.19 -3.44
CA VAL A 222 -7.39 1.13 -3.65
C VAL A 222 -7.04 0.36 -4.90
N ILE A 223 -6.95 -0.97 -4.78
CA ILE A 223 -6.56 -1.85 -5.87
C ILE A 223 -7.54 -3.03 -5.91
N THR A 224 -8.06 -3.33 -7.09
CA THR A 224 -8.84 -4.54 -7.34
C THR A 224 -8.67 -5.00 -8.78
N ASP A 225 -8.57 -6.30 -8.98
CA ASP A 225 -8.61 -6.97 -10.27
C ASP A 225 -9.91 -7.78 -10.44
N GLU A 226 -10.90 -7.58 -9.56
CA GLU A 226 -12.19 -8.26 -9.63
C GLU A 226 -13.01 -7.72 -10.82
N PRO A 227 -13.36 -8.56 -11.81
CA PRO A 227 -14.15 -8.10 -12.96
C PRO A 227 -15.52 -7.54 -12.58
N GLY A 228 -16.11 -8.03 -11.49
CA GLY A 228 -17.37 -7.51 -10.95
C GLY A 228 -17.28 -6.06 -10.46
N PHE A 229 -16.08 -5.58 -10.15
CA PHE A 229 -15.80 -4.23 -9.64
C PHE A 229 -15.13 -3.34 -10.69
N ARG A 230 -15.46 -3.58 -11.97
CA ARG A 230 -14.96 -2.77 -13.08
C ARG A 230 -15.21 -1.28 -12.80
N ASP A 231 -14.22 -0.46 -13.13
CA ASP A 231 -14.30 1.00 -12.96
C ASP A 231 -14.56 1.45 -11.51
N PHE A 232 -14.24 0.59 -10.52
CA PHE A 232 -14.49 0.78 -9.09
C PHE A 232 -15.97 0.88 -8.66
N ASN A 233 -16.93 0.53 -9.52
CA ASN A 233 -18.36 0.75 -9.28
C ASN A 233 -18.81 0.38 -7.85
N ASP A 234 -18.80 -0.90 -7.47
CA ASP A 234 -19.26 -1.31 -6.13
C ASP A 234 -18.30 -0.90 -5.00
N VAL A 235 -17.03 -0.66 -5.34
CA VAL A 235 -15.99 -0.30 -4.37
C VAL A 235 -16.22 1.11 -3.85
N MET A 236 -16.64 2.02 -4.73
CA MET A 236 -16.84 3.42 -4.37
C MET A 236 -18.13 3.64 -3.57
N GLU A 237 -19.17 2.82 -3.73
CA GLU A 237 -20.47 3.02 -3.04
C GLU A 237 -20.44 2.76 -1.52
N GLY A 238 -19.29 2.42 -0.93
CA GLY A 238 -19.18 2.20 0.51
C GLY A 238 -19.43 3.49 1.29
N ASN A 239 -20.48 3.53 2.11
CA ASN A 239 -20.81 4.67 2.96
C ASN A 239 -19.70 4.91 3.98
N ASN A 240 -19.20 6.14 4.07
CA ASN A 240 -18.19 6.52 5.05
C ASN A 240 -18.88 7.09 6.29
N GLU A 241 -18.98 6.25 7.31
CA GLU A 241 -19.66 6.51 8.56
C GLU A 241 -18.65 6.90 9.64
N VAL A 242 -18.86 8.05 10.28
CA VAL A 242 -17.96 8.57 11.32
C VAL A 242 -18.73 8.76 12.62
N ASP A 243 -18.30 8.05 13.65
CA ASP A 243 -18.82 8.21 15.01
C ASP A 243 -17.86 9.07 15.83
N ILE A 244 -18.40 10.02 16.59
CA ILE A 244 -17.61 10.96 17.39
C ILE A 244 -18.16 10.99 18.81
N ASP A 245 -17.32 10.65 19.78
CA ASP A 245 -17.63 10.73 21.22
C ASP A 245 -18.92 10.00 21.63
N GLY A 246 -19.20 8.86 20.99
CA GLY A 246 -20.40 8.05 21.20
C GLY A 246 -21.64 8.53 20.43
N ARG A 247 -21.51 9.58 19.62
CA ARG A 247 -22.55 10.06 18.71
C ARG A 247 -22.40 9.34 17.37
N GLU A 248 -23.27 8.36 17.14
CA GLU A 248 -23.30 7.54 15.93
C GLU A 248 -23.63 8.40 14.69
N LEU A 249 -22.99 8.08 13.57
CA LEU A 249 -23.20 8.76 12.28
C LEU A 249 -23.10 10.29 12.40
N ALA A 250 -22.12 10.76 13.17
CA ALA A 250 -21.82 12.18 13.31
C ALA A 250 -21.49 12.82 11.95
N PHE A 251 -20.85 12.05 11.07
CA PHE A 251 -20.79 12.29 9.63
C PHE A 251 -21.17 11.00 8.91
N ASP A 252 -21.89 11.15 7.80
CA ASP A 252 -22.34 10.05 6.96
C ASP A 252 -22.24 10.50 5.49
N TYR A 253 -21.27 9.95 4.77
CA TYR A 253 -21.09 10.18 3.34
C TYR A 253 -21.57 8.95 2.58
N LEU A 254 -22.48 9.12 1.63
CA LEU A 254 -23.17 8.03 0.92
C LEU A 254 -22.33 7.35 -0.17
N GLY A 255 -21.00 7.48 -0.07
CA GLY A 255 -20.04 6.96 -1.03
C GLY A 255 -18.63 7.32 -0.59
N SER A 256 -17.68 6.49 -0.97
CA SER A 256 -16.26 6.71 -0.76
C SER A 256 -15.77 7.89 -1.59
N GLU A 257 -16.13 8.00 -2.86
CA GLU A 257 -15.79 9.16 -3.69
C GLU A 257 -16.37 10.46 -3.12
N ASP A 258 -17.61 10.43 -2.62
CA ASP A 258 -18.27 11.57 -2.00
C ASP A 258 -17.53 12.02 -0.74
N SER A 259 -17.07 11.04 0.06
CA SER A 259 -16.23 11.30 1.23
C SER A 259 -14.89 11.97 0.87
N PHE A 260 -14.44 11.86 -0.38
CA PHE A 260 -13.27 12.54 -0.93
C PHE A 260 -13.61 13.78 -1.78
N THR A 261 -14.87 14.24 -1.77
CA THR A 261 -15.39 15.41 -2.52
C THR A 261 -15.47 15.24 -4.04
N PHE A 262 -15.50 14.00 -4.51
CA PHE A 262 -15.79 13.67 -5.90
C PHE A 262 -17.24 13.18 -6.04
N SER A 263 -17.66 12.85 -7.24
CA SER A 263 -18.99 12.31 -7.52
C SER A 263 -18.96 11.47 -8.80
N TRP A 264 -19.83 10.46 -8.88
CA TRP A 264 -19.98 9.61 -10.07
C TRP A 264 -18.69 8.88 -10.47
N GLY A 265 -18.02 8.33 -9.46
CA GLY A 265 -16.86 7.46 -9.55
C GLY A 265 -15.51 8.10 -9.87
N PHE A 266 -14.50 7.25 -10.08
CA PHE A 266 -13.10 7.64 -10.29
C PHE A 266 -12.75 7.58 -11.79
N ARG A 267 -12.82 8.74 -12.46
CA ARG A 267 -12.73 8.78 -13.94
C ARG A 267 -11.32 9.04 -14.45
N GLU A 268 -10.73 10.14 -14.01
CA GLU A 268 -9.43 10.61 -14.51
C GLU A 268 -8.62 11.26 -13.38
N PRO A 269 -7.28 11.26 -13.49
CA PRO A 269 -6.44 11.86 -12.46
C PRO A 269 -6.73 13.34 -12.25
N PHE A 270 -6.75 13.75 -10.98
CA PHE A 270 -6.93 15.15 -10.58
C PHE A 270 -6.06 15.45 -9.36
N ALA A 271 -5.42 16.62 -9.32
CA ALA A 271 -4.62 17.06 -8.19
C ALA A 271 -5.12 18.44 -7.72
N GLY A 272 -5.99 18.44 -6.72
CA GLY A 272 -6.47 19.66 -6.08
C GLY A 272 -5.74 19.96 -4.77
N LEU A 273 -5.87 21.19 -4.29
CA LEU A 273 -5.21 21.64 -3.06
C LEU A 273 -5.69 20.88 -1.81
N ARG A 274 -6.94 20.41 -1.80
CA ARG A 274 -7.55 19.73 -0.64
C ARG A 274 -8.00 18.32 -0.92
N ALA A 275 -8.32 18.01 -2.15
CA ALA A 275 -8.69 16.66 -2.56
C ALA A 275 -8.11 16.39 -3.95
N GLY A 276 -7.71 15.15 -4.19
CA GLY A 276 -7.11 14.73 -5.45
C GLY A 276 -7.14 13.22 -5.60
N MET A 277 -7.18 12.75 -6.84
CA MET A 277 -6.91 11.38 -7.24
C MET A 277 -5.68 11.35 -8.15
N PRO A 278 -4.45 11.46 -7.63
CA PRO A 278 -3.25 11.62 -8.45
C PRO A 278 -2.83 10.35 -9.21
N HIS A 279 -3.52 9.23 -9.00
CA HIS A 279 -3.40 8.02 -9.81
C HIS A 279 -4.78 7.41 -10.03
N VAL A 280 -5.14 7.21 -11.29
CA VAL A 280 -6.33 6.44 -11.69
C VAL A 280 -5.93 5.57 -12.87
N LYS A 281 -6.04 4.26 -12.70
CA LYS A 281 -5.85 3.26 -13.75
C LYS A 281 -7.05 2.33 -13.73
N LEU A 282 -7.72 2.22 -14.87
CA LEU A 282 -8.88 1.34 -15.05
C LEU A 282 -8.53 0.25 -16.07
N GLY A 283 -9.13 -0.93 -15.93
CA GLY A 283 -8.98 -2.03 -16.88
C GLY A 283 -9.02 -3.40 -16.21
N THR A 284 -8.14 -4.31 -16.64
CA THR A 284 -7.99 -5.65 -16.03
C THR A 284 -7.67 -5.57 -14.54
N ARG A 285 -6.95 -4.53 -14.14
CA ARG A 285 -6.67 -4.21 -12.74
C ARG A 285 -6.86 -2.71 -12.54
N ASN A 286 -7.76 -2.39 -11.63
CA ASN A 286 -8.05 -1.03 -11.24
C ASN A 286 -7.10 -0.61 -10.11
N GLU A 287 -6.55 0.59 -10.21
CA GLU A 287 -5.68 1.19 -9.21
C GLU A 287 -6.08 2.66 -9.01
N LEU A 288 -6.19 3.08 -7.75
CA LEU A 288 -6.57 4.43 -7.36
C LEU A 288 -5.63 4.89 -6.23
N SER A 289 -5.04 6.06 -6.37
CA SER A 289 -4.54 6.85 -5.22
C SER A 289 -5.46 8.05 -5.07
N ILE A 290 -5.98 8.30 -3.87
CA ILE A 290 -6.91 9.40 -3.59
C ILE A 290 -6.66 9.99 -2.21
N TYR A 291 -6.65 11.31 -2.07
CA TYR A 291 -6.44 12.02 -0.81
C TYR A 291 -7.50 13.09 -0.56
N ARG A 292 -7.73 13.39 0.72
CA ARG A 292 -8.50 14.56 1.18
C ARG A 292 -7.89 15.11 2.47
N PHE A 293 -7.71 16.43 2.51
CA PHE A 293 -7.31 17.18 3.68
C PHE A 293 -8.43 18.12 4.16
N HIS A 294 -8.48 18.30 5.47
CA HIS A 294 -9.48 19.04 6.22
C HIS A 294 -8.86 20.27 6.91
N ASP A 295 -7.80 20.86 6.32
CA ASP A 295 -7.13 22.09 6.79
C ASP A 295 -8.12 23.25 7.06
N HIS A 296 -9.16 23.37 6.24
CA HIS A 296 -10.21 24.36 6.39
C HIS A 296 -11.22 24.06 7.52
N MET A 297 -11.44 22.77 7.83
CA MET A 297 -12.40 22.33 8.84
C MET A 297 -12.05 20.92 9.37
N PRO A 298 -11.13 20.82 10.35
CA PRO A 298 -10.77 19.53 10.95
C PRO A 298 -11.95 18.85 11.65
N ILE A 299 -11.96 17.52 11.64
CA ILE A 299 -13.00 16.71 12.32
C ILE A 299 -12.55 16.48 13.76
N ARG A 300 -13.21 17.13 14.72
CA ARG A 300 -12.80 17.20 16.13
C ARG A 300 -13.49 16.13 16.98
N PHE A 301 -12.78 15.66 18.00
CA PHE A 301 -13.27 14.70 18.99
C PHE A 301 -12.62 14.94 20.36
N ASP A 302 -13.36 14.73 21.44
CA ASP A 302 -12.89 14.93 22.81
C ASP A 302 -12.47 13.62 23.51
N LYS A 303 -12.98 12.48 23.03
CA LYS A 303 -12.76 11.16 23.64
C LYS A 303 -12.40 10.09 22.62
N SER A 304 -13.09 10.05 21.48
CA SER A 304 -12.86 9.04 20.47
C SER A 304 -13.49 9.37 19.12
N LEU A 305 -12.89 8.82 18.06
CA LEU A 305 -13.45 8.81 16.71
C LEU A 305 -13.31 7.42 16.11
N ILE A 306 -14.38 6.92 15.50
CA ILE A 306 -14.37 5.67 14.72
C ILE A 306 -14.82 5.99 13.30
N TRP A 307 -14.01 5.60 12.31
CA TRP A 307 -14.33 5.74 10.89
C TRP A 307 -14.57 4.36 10.26
N ARG A 308 -15.76 4.13 9.73
CA ARG A 308 -16.13 2.90 9.03
C ARG A 308 -16.44 3.16 7.56
N ILE A 309 -16.24 2.12 6.75
CA ILE A 309 -16.81 2.06 5.40
C ILE A 309 -17.79 0.88 5.36
N ASN A 310 -19.03 1.15 4.99
CA ASN A 310 -20.16 0.23 5.10
C ASN A 310 -20.88 0.06 3.76
N TRP A 311 -20.96 -1.18 3.27
CA TRP A 311 -21.64 -1.54 2.01
C TRP A 311 -23.00 -2.22 2.24
N GLN A 312 -23.43 -2.38 3.49
CA GLN A 312 -24.64 -3.15 3.82
C GLN A 312 -25.93 -2.52 3.34
N HIS A 313 -25.91 -1.21 3.07
CA HIS A 313 -27.07 -0.43 2.67
C HIS A 313 -27.10 -0.09 1.19
N GLU A 314 -26.12 -0.52 0.40
CA GLU A 314 -26.07 -0.14 -1.00
C GLU A 314 -27.06 -0.96 -1.87
N ALA A 315 -28.05 -0.26 -2.41
CA ALA A 315 -29.14 -0.83 -3.19
C ALA A 315 -28.64 -1.57 -4.45
N GLY A 316 -27.69 -0.99 -5.19
CA GLY A 316 -27.09 -1.58 -6.38
C GLY A 316 -26.39 -2.91 -6.09
N MET A 317 -25.73 -3.03 -4.94
CA MET A 317 -25.11 -4.28 -4.49
C MET A 317 -26.16 -5.29 -3.98
N LEU A 318 -27.18 -4.83 -3.25
CA LEU A 318 -28.25 -5.69 -2.72
C LEU A 318 -29.00 -6.44 -3.83
N THR A 319 -29.21 -5.83 -5.00
CA THR A 319 -29.81 -6.52 -6.15
C THR A 319 -28.97 -7.68 -6.71
N ARG A 320 -27.68 -7.73 -6.38
CA ARG A 320 -26.71 -8.75 -6.81
C ARG A 320 -26.11 -9.53 -5.64
N ALA A 321 -26.77 -9.55 -4.48
CA ALA A 321 -26.24 -10.16 -3.26
C ALA A 321 -25.76 -11.60 -3.46
N ASP A 322 -26.55 -12.45 -4.12
CA ASP A 322 -26.20 -13.85 -4.38
C ASP A 322 -24.99 -13.99 -5.32
N ASP A 323 -24.84 -13.08 -6.30
CA ASP A 323 -23.69 -13.07 -7.21
C ASP A 323 -22.41 -12.68 -6.48
N LEU A 324 -22.46 -11.61 -5.68
CA LEU A 324 -21.33 -11.13 -4.89
C LEU A 324 -20.91 -12.16 -3.83
N GLN A 325 -21.88 -12.78 -3.15
CA GLN A 325 -21.59 -13.85 -2.19
C GLN A 325 -20.97 -15.06 -2.88
N ARG A 326 -21.53 -15.50 -4.02
CA ARG A 326 -20.96 -16.61 -4.80
C ARG A 326 -19.52 -16.32 -5.24
N ARG A 327 -19.25 -15.11 -5.74
CA ARG A 327 -17.87 -14.69 -6.10
C ARG A 327 -16.94 -14.75 -4.90
N ALA A 328 -17.37 -14.26 -3.75
CA ALA A 328 -16.57 -14.32 -2.52
C ALA A 328 -16.30 -15.77 -2.11
N ASP A 329 -17.30 -16.64 -2.17
CA ASP A 329 -17.17 -18.08 -1.87
C ASP A 329 -16.22 -18.80 -2.87
N GLU A 330 -16.18 -18.33 -4.12
CA GLU A 330 -15.27 -18.79 -5.18
C GLU A 330 -13.85 -18.15 -5.09
N GLY A 331 -13.59 -17.38 -4.04
CA GLY A 331 -12.29 -16.74 -3.78
C GLY A 331 -12.03 -15.47 -4.58
N GLY A 332 -13.08 -14.84 -5.11
CA GLY A 332 -13.08 -13.51 -5.74
C GLY A 332 -13.57 -12.40 -4.79
N GLY A 333 -13.98 -11.28 -5.36
CA GLY A 333 -14.55 -10.14 -4.62
C GLY A 333 -13.53 -9.34 -3.81
N TRP A 334 -12.23 -9.50 -4.09
CA TRP A 334 -11.19 -8.88 -3.29
C TRP A 334 -10.95 -7.41 -3.66
N VAL A 335 -10.82 -6.58 -2.63
CA VAL A 335 -10.33 -5.21 -2.74
C VAL A 335 -9.23 -5.00 -1.71
N ASP A 336 -8.12 -4.43 -2.15
CA ASP A 336 -6.97 -4.10 -1.33
C ASP A 336 -6.95 -2.60 -1.06
N TYR A 337 -7.05 -2.24 0.21
CA TYR A 337 -6.94 -0.89 0.71
C TYR A 337 -5.63 -0.73 1.45
N ALA A 338 -4.83 0.25 1.05
CA ALA A 338 -3.75 0.80 1.86
C ALA A 338 -4.10 2.24 2.19
N THR A 339 -4.13 2.60 3.47
CA THR A 339 -4.66 3.88 3.93
C THR A 339 -3.72 4.55 4.89
N VAL A 340 -3.57 5.87 4.77
CA VAL A 340 -2.93 6.72 5.78
C VAL A 340 -3.95 7.70 6.31
N HIS A 341 -4.11 7.74 7.62
CA HIS A 341 -4.87 8.78 8.32
C HIS A 341 -3.90 9.72 9.01
N TYR A 342 -4.23 11.01 9.04
CA TYR A 342 -3.40 12.07 9.60
C TYR A 342 -4.23 12.90 10.59
N TRP A 343 -3.72 13.13 11.81
CA TRP A 343 -4.47 13.81 12.86
C TRP A 343 -3.55 14.50 13.88
N TYR A 344 -4.13 15.33 14.74
CA TYR A 344 -3.50 15.81 15.96
C TYR A 344 -4.20 15.22 17.17
N GLN A 345 -3.44 14.91 18.23
CA GLN A 345 -4.00 14.51 19.52
C GLN A 345 -3.16 15.01 20.70
N ASP A 346 -3.75 14.97 21.89
CA ASP A 346 -3.18 15.42 23.16
C ASP A 346 -2.04 14.56 23.72
N ALA A 347 -1.86 13.35 23.19
CA ALA A 347 -0.76 12.44 23.56
C ALA A 347 0.36 12.36 22.49
N PRO A 348 1.65 12.32 22.90
CA PRO A 348 2.80 12.30 21.99
C PRO A 348 3.03 10.96 21.26
N GLY A 349 2.25 9.93 21.58
CA GLY A 349 2.33 8.58 21.07
C GLY A 349 1.18 7.74 21.63
N GLY A 350 1.32 6.42 21.65
CA GLY A 350 0.34 5.49 22.22
C GLY A 350 -0.74 5.00 21.26
N TYR A 351 -0.76 5.48 20.01
CA TYR A 351 -1.61 4.89 18.98
C TYR A 351 -1.07 3.49 18.60
N ALA A 352 -1.95 2.50 18.58
CA ALA A 352 -1.60 1.13 18.20
C ALA A 352 -1.52 1.00 16.68
N HIS A 353 -0.36 1.29 16.11
CA HIS A 353 -0.13 1.11 14.68
C HIS A 353 -0.27 -0.35 14.25
N THR A 354 -0.76 -0.57 13.03
CA THR A 354 -0.70 -1.88 12.39
C THR A 354 0.75 -2.25 12.13
N GLU A 355 1.14 -3.48 12.46
CA GLU A 355 2.47 -3.99 12.13
C GLU A 355 2.66 -3.96 10.61
N LEU A 356 3.78 -3.38 10.16
CA LEU A 356 4.09 -3.35 8.74
C LEU A 356 4.59 -4.73 8.33
N PRO A 357 3.94 -5.40 7.36
CA PRO A 357 4.42 -6.69 6.88
C PRO A 357 5.76 -6.51 6.16
N ALA A 358 6.43 -7.61 5.81
CA ALA A 358 7.69 -7.53 5.08
C ALA A 358 7.52 -6.77 3.73
N PRO A 359 8.55 -6.09 3.20
CA PRO A 359 8.43 -5.22 2.01
C PRO A 359 7.74 -5.88 0.81
N GLU A 360 7.98 -7.16 0.57
CA GLU A 360 7.36 -7.95 -0.50
C GLU A 360 5.82 -8.04 -0.38
N TRP A 361 5.28 -7.90 0.83
CA TRP A 361 3.83 -7.85 1.10
C TRP A 361 3.25 -6.44 1.10
N ARG A 362 4.10 -5.41 0.94
CA ARG A 362 3.67 -4.02 0.85
C ARG A 362 3.53 -3.52 -0.60
N GLY A 363 4.07 -4.25 -1.57
CA GLY A 363 3.96 -3.92 -2.99
C GLY A 363 2.52 -3.84 -3.49
N ASN A 364 2.36 -3.39 -4.74
CA ASN A 364 1.07 -3.10 -5.35
C ASN A 364 0.12 -4.31 -5.47
N VAL A 365 0.68 -5.50 -5.61
CA VAL A 365 -0.04 -6.76 -5.49
C VAL A 365 0.47 -7.40 -4.21
N GLN A 366 -0.40 -7.93 -3.36
CA GLN A 366 0.07 -8.78 -2.26
C GLN A 366 0.33 -10.18 -2.80
N PRO A 367 1.37 -10.90 -2.35
CA PRO A 367 1.47 -12.33 -2.62
C PRO A 367 0.18 -13.06 -2.19
N ILE A 368 -0.19 -14.12 -2.91
CA ILE A 368 -1.33 -14.98 -2.52
C ILE A 368 -0.82 -15.96 -1.47
N THR A 369 -1.56 -16.12 -0.38
CA THR A 369 -1.25 -17.13 0.64
C THR A 369 -1.58 -18.54 0.15
N ASP A 370 -0.90 -19.55 0.69
CA ASP A 370 -1.19 -20.96 0.39
C ASP A 370 -2.65 -21.34 0.67
N ARG A 371 -3.25 -20.74 1.71
CA ARG A 371 -4.66 -20.95 2.04
C ARG A 371 -5.59 -20.39 0.96
N GLU A 372 -5.31 -19.19 0.46
CA GLU A 372 -6.08 -18.58 -0.62
C GLU A 372 -5.91 -19.37 -1.93
N LEU A 373 -4.69 -19.79 -2.26
CA LEU A 373 -4.42 -20.65 -3.42
C LEU A 373 -5.21 -21.97 -3.34
N ALA A 374 -5.20 -22.64 -2.18
CA ALA A 374 -5.96 -23.85 -1.95
C ALA A 374 -7.47 -23.63 -2.07
N GLY A 375 -7.97 -22.50 -1.56
CA GLY A 375 -9.37 -22.09 -1.70
C GLY A 375 -9.77 -21.88 -3.17
N MET A 376 -8.97 -21.14 -3.92
CA MET A 376 -9.17 -20.90 -5.36
C MET A 376 -9.21 -22.22 -6.13
N ILE A 377 -8.27 -23.13 -5.87
CA ILE A 377 -8.23 -24.46 -6.49
C ILE A 377 -9.45 -25.30 -6.09
N GLY A 378 -9.86 -25.25 -4.81
CA GLY A 378 -11.03 -25.96 -4.30
C GLY A 378 -12.35 -25.53 -4.96
N ALA A 379 -12.46 -24.25 -5.36
CA ALA A 379 -13.60 -23.70 -6.08
C ALA A 379 -13.61 -24.03 -7.58
N MET A 380 -12.48 -24.40 -8.17
CA MET A 380 -12.39 -24.77 -9.60
C MET A 380 -13.15 -26.06 -9.87
N ARG A 381 -13.84 -26.13 -11.02
CA ARG A 381 -14.40 -27.40 -11.51
C ARG A 381 -13.24 -28.32 -11.94
N PRO A 382 -13.24 -29.59 -11.54
CA PRO A 382 -12.19 -30.51 -11.96
C PRO A 382 -12.30 -30.84 -13.45
N THR A 383 -11.18 -30.81 -14.14
CA THR A 383 -11.02 -31.35 -15.49
C THR A 383 -11.22 -32.87 -15.47
N PRO A 384 -12.04 -33.45 -16.36
CA PRO A 384 -12.26 -34.90 -16.43
C PRO A 384 -10.98 -35.70 -16.71
N GLU A 385 -10.03 -35.10 -17.41
CA GLU A 385 -8.76 -35.68 -17.77
C GLU A 385 -7.71 -35.53 -16.66
N ALA A 386 -6.75 -36.45 -16.64
CA ALA A 386 -5.56 -36.38 -15.79
C ALA A 386 -4.43 -35.53 -16.42
N ARG A 387 -4.74 -34.75 -17.46
CA ARG A 387 -3.75 -34.03 -18.25
C ARG A 387 -4.36 -32.79 -18.91
N ILE A 388 -3.60 -31.70 -18.89
CA ILE A 388 -3.81 -30.50 -19.70
C ILE A 388 -2.58 -30.35 -20.60
N ASP A 389 -2.78 -30.34 -21.91
CA ASP A 389 -1.70 -30.17 -22.90
C ASP A 389 -1.83 -28.90 -23.75
N PHE A 390 -2.76 -28.02 -23.35
CA PHE A 390 -3.04 -26.71 -23.94
C PHE A 390 -3.34 -26.72 -25.45
N SER A 391 -3.55 -27.89 -26.07
CA SER A 391 -3.70 -28.04 -27.52
C SER A 391 -4.97 -27.40 -28.08
N THR A 392 -5.96 -27.13 -27.22
CA THR A 392 -7.24 -26.49 -27.56
C THR A 392 -7.49 -25.27 -26.68
N ALA A 393 -8.32 -24.33 -27.15
CA ALA A 393 -8.78 -23.20 -26.34
C ALA A 393 -9.52 -23.66 -25.07
N ASP A 394 -10.25 -24.78 -25.13
CA ASP A 394 -10.93 -25.35 -23.95
C ASP A 394 -9.95 -25.83 -22.86
N SER A 395 -8.74 -26.23 -23.26
CA SER A 395 -7.67 -26.62 -22.33
C SER A 395 -7.15 -25.41 -21.53
N LEU A 396 -7.24 -24.18 -22.07
CA LEU A 396 -6.91 -22.96 -21.31
C LEU A 396 -7.94 -22.66 -20.23
N ASN A 397 -9.21 -22.89 -20.51
CA ASN A 397 -10.29 -22.69 -19.54
C ASN A 397 -10.21 -23.66 -18.35
N SER A 398 -9.36 -24.69 -18.45
CA SER A 398 -9.09 -25.66 -17.39
C SER A 398 -8.04 -25.19 -16.38
N VAL A 399 -7.36 -24.07 -16.64
CA VAL A 399 -6.41 -23.46 -15.70
C VAL A 399 -6.86 -22.05 -15.30
N ARG A 400 -6.46 -21.63 -14.10
CA ARG A 400 -6.57 -20.25 -13.64
C ARG A 400 -5.17 -19.69 -13.47
N VAL A 401 -4.84 -18.62 -14.19
CA VAL A 401 -3.58 -17.91 -14.03
C VAL A 401 -3.80 -16.68 -13.15
N VAL A 402 -2.95 -16.48 -12.15
CA VAL A 402 -3.06 -15.38 -11.19
C VAL A 402 -1.71 -14.69 -11.04
N HIS A 403 -1.71 -13.37 -10.87
CA HIS A 403 -0.50 -12.51 -10.77
C HIS A 403 0.47 -12.64 -11.95
N ALA A 404 -0.06 -12.84 -13.15
CA ALA A 404 0.71 -12.69 -14.38
C ALA A 404 0.80 -11.21 -14.79
N TRP A 405 1.83 -10.88 -15.55
CA TRP A 405 2.06 -9.54 -16.11
C TRP A 405 1.00 -9.18 -17.15
N SER A 406 0.00 -8.40 -16.73
CA SER A 406 -1.24 -8.19 -17.47
C SER A 406 -1.14 -7.44 -18.81
N ARG A 407 0.05 -6.92 -19.19
CA ARG A 407 0.22 -6.19 -20.45
C ARG A 407 0.39 -7.12 -21.64
N THR A 408 1.10 -8.22 -21.46
CA THR A 408 1.44 -9.20 -22.51
C THR A 408 1.08 -10.63 -22.11
N HIS A 409 0.74 -10.88 -20.85
CA HIS A 409 0.53 -12.22 -20.30
C HIS A 409 -0.74 -12.30 -19.43
N PRO A 410 -1.28 -13.52 -19.21
CA PRO A 410 -0.93 -14.74 -19.93
C PRO A 410 -1.40 -14.68 -21.38
N PHE A 411 -0.71 -15.38 -22.28
CA PHE A 411 -1.18 -15.60 -23.65
C PHE A 411 -1.01 -17.05 -24.07
N TRP A 412 -1.77 -17.43 -25.09
CA TRP A 412 -1.77 -18.78 -25.64
C TRP A 412 -1.20 -18.77 -27.04
N ILE A 413 -0.31 -19.71 -27.31
CA ILE A 413 0.32 -19.88 -28.62
C ILE A 413 -0.40 -21.00 -29.37
N ASP A 414 -1.25 -20.61 -30.31
CA ASP A 414 -2.18 -21.48 -31.04
C ASP A 414 -1.65 -21.96 -32.40
N VAL A 415 -0.68 -21.26 -33.00
CA VAL A 415 -0.07 -21.63 -34.29
C VAL A 415 1.44 -21.91 -34.14
N PRO A 416 1.93 -23.09 -34.57
CA PRO A 416 3.37 -23.33 -34.73
C PRO A 416 3.93 -22.46 -35.87
N GLY A 417 4.65 -21.38 -35.52
CA GLY A 417 5.30 -20.49 -36.50
C GLY A 417 6.78 -20.82 -36.67
N THR A 418 7.26 -20.92 -37.92
CA THR A 418 8.68 -21.17 -38.25
C THR A 418 9.58 -19.92 -38.18
N THR A 419 9.02 -18.76 -37.89
CA THR A 419 9.78 -17.50 -37.78
C THR A 419 9.93 -17.13 -36.31
N GLY A 420 11.12 -17.38 -35.77
CA GLY A 420 11.50 -16.93 -34.44
C GLY A 420 11.47 -15.40 -34.32
N GLY A 421 11.04 -14.92 -33.16
CA GLY A 421 10.92 -13.51 -32.79
C GLY A 421 9.84 -13.38 -31.72
N HIS A 422 10.09 -12.60 -30.67
CA HIS A 422 9.17 -12.39 -29.56
C HIS A 422 7.99 -11.50 -30.02
N PRO A 423 6.71 -11.93 -29.93
CA PRO A 423 6.21 -13.22 -29.42
C PRO A 423 6.23 -14.33 -30.50
N GLY A 424 6.81 -15.49 -30.18
CA GLY A 424 6.94 -16.63 -31.09
C GLY A 424 6.77 -17.97 -30.35
N ASN A 425 6.55 -19.06 -31.10
CA ASN A 425 6.36 -20.39 -30.50
C ASN A 425 7.72 -21.01 -30.06
N PRO A 426 7.94 -21.25 -28.75
CA PRO A 426 9.17 -21.88 -28.24
C PRO A 426 9.31 -23.35 -28.66
N ASN A 427 8.21 -23.99 -29.11
CA ASN A 427 8.16 -25.34 -29.64
C ASN A 427 7.49 -25.37 -31.02
N PRO A 428 8.26 -25.23 -32.13
CA PRO A 428 7.70 -25.15 -33.48
C PRO A 428 6.96 -26.42 -33.94
N ARG A 429 6.95 -27.50 -33.15
CA ARG A 429 6.21 -28.76 -33.43
C ARG A 429 4.97 -28.96 -32.58
N ARG A 430 4.67 -28.05 -31.65
CA ARG A 430 3.53 -28.13 -30.73
C ARG A 430 2.58 -26.96 -30.96
N GLN A 431 1.30 -27.28 -31.03
CA GLN A 431 0.22 -26.34 -30.84
C GLN A 431 -0.11 -26.31 -29.34
N GLY A 432 -0.38 -25.12 -28.81
CA GLY A 432 -0.89 -24.99 -27.47
C GLY A 432 0.19 -24.89 -26.40
N VAL A 433 0.68 -23.67 -26.17
CA VAL A 433 1.61 -23.36 -25.08
C VAL A 433 1.03 -22.23 -24.26
N LEU A 434 0.99 -22.40 -22.93
CA LEU A 434 0.68 -21.34 -21.99
C LEU A 434 1.95 -20.57 -21.68
N ALA A 435 1.95 -19.28 -21.99
CA ALA A 435 3.02 -18.35 -21.65
C ALA A 435 2.62 -17.53 -20.42
N MET A 436 3.47 -17.47 -19.41
CA MET A 436 3.24 -16.70 -18.19
C MET A 436 4.49 -16.00 -17.71
N HIS A 437 4.40 -14.69 -17.52
CA HIS A 437 5.41 -13.88 -16.87
C HIS A 437 4.87 -13.39 -15.51
N PRO A 438 5.58 -13.52 -14.38
CA PRO A 438 5.14 -12.99 -13.08
C PRO A 438 4.93 -11.47 -13.12
N ALA A 439 4.07 -10.93 -12.26
CA ALA A 439 3.76 -9.50 -12.25
C ALA A 439 4.95 -8.59 -11.86
N GLY A 440 6.00 -9.13 -11.23
CA GLY A 440 7.22 -8.40 -10.92
C GLY A 440 8.21 -9.16 -10.04
N PRO A 441 9.40 -8.58 -9.76
CA PRO A 441 10.53 -9.26 -9.12
C PRO A 441 10.28 -9.72 -7.68
N THR A 442 9.26 -9.17 -7.02
CA THR A 442 8.88 -9.52 -5.65
C THR A 442 7.55 -10.28 -5.59
N LEU A 443 6.94 -10.56 -6.73
CA LEU A 443 5.58 -11.08 -6.82
C LEU A 443 5.51 -12.29 -7.75
N PRO A 444 5.44 -13.51 -7.20
CA PRO A 444 5.28 -14.70 -8.02
C PRO A 444 3.93 -14.69 -8.73
N GLY A 445 3.90 -15.28 -9.93
CA GLY A 445 2.68 -15.65 -10.61
C GLY A 445 2.36 -17.12 -10.41
N TYR A 446 1.11 -17.48 -10.62
CA TYR A 446 0.58 -18.80 -10.32
C TYR A 446 -0.23 -19.36 -11.48
N VAL A 447 -0.03 -20.63 -11.81
CA VAL A 447 -0.93 -21.41 -12.66
C VAL A 447 -1.59 -22.47 -11.80
N LEU A 448 -2.92 -22.38 -11.69
CA LEU A 448 -3.75 -23.27 -10.88
C LEU A 448 -4.49 -24.23 -11.81
N ALA A 449 -4.53 -25.50 -11.46
CA ALA A 449 -5.27 -26.53 -12.17
C ALA A 449 -5.97 -27.48 -11.19
N ARG A 450 -7.04 -28.13 -11.63
CA ARG A 450 -7.70 -29.19 -10.86
C ARG A 450 -8.00 -30.36 -11.78
N LEU A 451 -7.23 -31.44 -11.67
CA LEU A 451 -7.28 -32.58 -12.60
C LEU A 451 -7.94 -33.78 -11.93
N SER A 452 -8.59 -34.63 -12.72
CA SER A 452 -8.96 -35.96 -12.25
C SER A 452 -7.71 -36.81 -12.05
N ARG A 453 -7.69 -37.67 -11.03
CA ARG A 453 -6.52 -38.54 -10.74
C ARG A 453 -6.17 -39.50 -11.89
N GLY A 454 -7.14 -39.77 -12.78
CA GLY A 454 -6.96 -40.74 -13.86
C GLY A 454 -7.00 -42.17 -13.33
N THR A 455 -5.83 -42.81 -13.25
CA THR A 455 -5.70 -44.21 -12.83
C THR A 455 -5.34 -44.34 -11.34
N PRO A 456 -5.70 -45.45 -10.66
CA PRO A 456 -5.29 -45.70 -9.27
C PRO A 456 -3.77 -45.77 -9.07
N SER A 457 -3.01 -46.12 -10.11
CA SER A 457 -1.55 -46.18 -10.11
C SER A 457 -0.89 -44.83 -10.41
N ALA A 458 -1.65 -43.75 -10.49
CA ALA A 458 -1.09 -42.43 -10.74
C ALA A 458 -0.47 -41.87 -9.47
N GLU A 459 0.86 -41.80 -9.46
CA GLU A 459 1.68 -41.51 -8.30
C GLU A 459 2.59 -40.30 -8.49
N ARG A 460 2.59 -39.68 -9.68
CA ARG A 460 3.45 -38.53 -9.98
C ARG A 460 2.69 -37.38 -10.62
N ILE A 461 3.15 -36.16 -10.34
CA ILE A 461 2.88 -34.99 -11.16
C ILE A 461 4.02 -34.83 -12.17
N ARG A 462 3.68 -34.52 -13.43
CA ARG A 462 4.61 -34.21 -14.51
C ARG A 462 4.27 -32.83 -15.06
N ILE A 463 5.28 -31.95 -15.06
CA ILE A 463 5.22 -30.63 -15.67
C ILE A 463 6.26 -30.57 -16.78
N ARG A 464 5.83 -30.13 -17.97
CA ARG A 464 6.76 -29.83 -19.07
C ARG A 464 6.81 -28.32 -19.28
N VAL A 465 8.02 -27.77 -19.17
CA VAL A 465 8.25 -26.34 -19.05
C VAL A 465 9.53 -25.89 -19.75
N SER A 466 9.56 -24.65 -20.23
CA SER A 466 10.73 -23.96 -20.79
C SER A 466 10.80 -22.53 -20.23
N GLY A 467 12.01 -21.99 -20.04
CA GLY A 467 12.23 -20.54 -19.93
C GLY A 467 12.09 -19.85 -21.29
N ASP A 468 12.28 -18.54 -21.34
CA ASP A 468 12.18 -17.74 -22.57
C ASP A 468 13.35 -17.99 -23.52
N PRO A 469 13.18 -18.77 -24.62
CA PRO A 469 14.28 -19.07 -25.53
C PRO A 469 14.68 -17.89 -26.43
N TYR A 470 13.92 -16.78 -26.41
CA TYR A 470 14.23 -15.58 -27.18
C TYR A 470 15.20 -14.66 -26.45
N GLU A 471 15.37 -14.86 -25.14
CA GLU A 471 16.46 -14.27 -24.40
C GLU A 471 17.68 -15.18 -24.52
N ALA A 472 18.79 -14.62 -25.01
CA ALA A 472 19.97 -15.40 -25.35
C ALA A 472 20.33 -16.45 -24.26
N PRO A 473 20.75 -17.68 -24.63
CA PRO A 473 21.07 -18.76 -23.70
C PRO A 473 21.85 -18.31 -22.45
N GLY A 474 21.32 -18.62 -21.27
CA GLY A 474 21.92 -18.26 -19.98
C GLY A 474 21.76 -16.80 -19.55
N LYS A 475 20.82 -16.06 -20.16
CA LYS A 475 20.52 -14.67 -19.80
C LYS A 475 19.23 -14.49 -18.99
N SER A 476 18.42 -15.52 -18.87
CA SER A 476 17.29 -15.57 -17.96
C SER A 476 17.07 -16.98 -17.43
N ASP A 477 16.52 -17.02 -16.23
CA ASP A 477 15.99 -18.19 -15.59
C ASP A 477 14.79 -17.81 -14.74
N PHE A 478 14.08 -18.81 -14.20
CA PHE A 478 13.06 -18.58 -13.20
C PHE A 478 12.95 -19.71 -12.20
N VAL A 479 12.40 -19.42 -11.04
CA VAL A 479 12.12 -20.42 -10.01
C VAL A 479 10.72 -20.98 -10.22
N LEU A 480 10.64 -22.26 -10.57
CA LEU A 480 9.40 -23.04 -10.59
C LEU A 480 9.27 -23.82 -9.29
N ALA A 481 8.20 -23.57 -8.52
CA ALA A 481 7.78 -24.47 -7.46
C ALA A 481 6.47 -25.18 -7.85
N ILE A 482 6.42 -26.50 -7.63
CA ILE A 482 5.26 -27.35 -7.91
C ILE A 482 4.63 -27.73 -6.58
N GLY A 483 3.34 -27.47 -6.42
CA GLY A 483 2.60 -27.80 -5.22
C GLY A 483 1.25 -28.46 -5.51
N VAL A 484 0.70 -29.10 -4.49
CA VAL A 484 -0.63 -29.72 -4.52
C VAL A 484 -1.50 -29.18 -3.39
N ALA A 485 -2.76 -28.90 -3.69
CA ALA A 485 -3.71 -28.43 -2.70
C ALA A 485 -4.25 -29.60 -1.88
N SER A 486 -4.13 -29.51 -0.55
CA SER A 486 -4.71 -30.49 0.38
C SER A 486 -5.06 -29.83 1.71
N ASN A 487 -6.15 -30.28 2.36
CA ASN A 487 -6.56 -29.82 3.70
C ASN A 487 -6.63 -28.28 3.88
N GLY A 488 -6.99 -27.54 2.84
CA GLY A 488 -7.09 -26.07 2.89
C GLY A 488 -5.75 -25.32 2.84
N GLY A 489 -4.65 -25.99 2.44
CA GLY A 489 -3.35 -25.38 2.18
C GLY A 489 -2.63 -26.02 0.98
N ILE A 490 -1.38 -25.60 0.74
CA ILE A 490 -0.53 -26.13 -0.32
C ILE A 490 0.59 -26.99 0.29
N THR A 491 0.83 -28.15 -0.29
CA THR A 491 2.04 -28.95 -0.06
C THR A 491 2.97 -28.77 -1.25
N TRP A 492 4.09 -28.06 -1.07
CA TRP A 492 5.11 -27.86 -2.09
C TRP A 492 5.96 -29.13 -2.23
N LEU A 493 6.04 -29.68 -3.44
CA LEU A 493 6.65 -30.97 -3.74
C LEU A 493 8.09 -30.84 -4.23
N THR A 494 8.33 -29.87 -5.11
CA THR A 494 9.66 -29.61 -5.66
C THR A 494 9.81 -28.14 -6.02
N GLU A 495 11.04 -27.67 -5.99
CA GLU A 495 11.44 -26.36 -6.53
C GLU A 495 12.62 -26.58 -7.49
N ALA A 496 12.61 -25.90 -8.63
CA ALA A 496 13.65 -26.01 -9.65
C ALA A 496 13.86 -24.66 -10.34
N VAL A 497 15.12 -24.37 -10.65
CA VAL A 497 15.47 -23.24 -11.54
C VAL A 497 15.39 -23.72 -12.99
N VAL A 498 14.60 -23.02 -13.81
CA VAL A 498 14.41 -23.29 -15.23
C VAL A 498 15.03 -22.15 -16.02
N ASP A 499 16.13 -22.42 -16.74
CA ASP A 499 16.75 -21.43 -17.62
C ASP A 499 16.10 -21.37 -19.01
N ALA A 500 16.39 -20.29 -19.74
CA ALA A 500 16.04 -20.12 -21.15
C ALA A 500 16.58 -21.23 -22.08
N GLY A 501 17.57 -22.01 -21.61
CA GLY A 501 18.15 -23.13 -22.34
C GLY A 501 18.82 -22.75 -23.66
N SER A 502 18.43 -23.43 -24.73
CA SER A 502 18.87 -23.26 -26.13
C SER A 502 17.79 -22.54 -26.96
N PRO A 503 18.10 -22.09 -28.20
CA PRO A 503 17.08 -21.51 -29.09
C PRO A 503 15.85 -22.40 -29.29
N PRO A 504 14.69 -21.86 -29.71
CA PRO A 504 13.42 -22.59 -29.82
C PRO A 504 13.54 -23.95 -30.52
N GLY A 505 13.07 -25.02 -29.87
CA GLY A 505 13.22 -26.39 -30.35
C GLY A 505 12.65 -27.44 -29.39
N SER A 506 12.47 -28.69 -29.85
CA SER A 506 11.95 -29.79 -29.03
C SER A 506 12.82 -30.12 -27.83
N ASP A 507 14.12 -29.79 -27.92
CA ASP A 507 15.14 -30.15 -26.93
C ASP A 507 15.28 -29.08 -25.85
N ASN A 508 14.54 -27.96 -25.96
CA ASN A 508 14.55 -26.85 -24.98
C ASN A 508 13.59 -27.04 -23.80
N TRP A 509 12.88 -28.17 -23.75
CA TRP A 509 11.84 -28.41 -22.75
C TRP A 509 12.35 -29.30 -21.63
N ARG A 510 12.13 -28.89 -20.40
CA ARG A 510 12.41 -29.70 -19.20
C ARG A 510 11.15 -30.44 -18.79
N THR A 511 11.31 -31.72 -18.47
CA THR A 511 10.28 -32.49 -17.78
C THR A 511 10.65 -32.57 -16.31
N ILE A 512 9.80 -32.00 -15.46
CA ILE A 512 9.96 -32.02 -14.01
C ILE A 512 8.86 -32.91 -13.46
N GLU A 513 9.26 -33.96 -12.73
CA GLU A 513 8.34 -34.87 -12.08
C GLU A 513 8.53 -34.90 -10.58
N SER A 514 7.44 -35.09 -9.85
CA SER A 514 7.47 -35.22 -8.39
C SER A 514 6.45 -36.25 -7.93
N ALA A 515 6.79 -37.02 -6.90
CA ALA A 515 5.86 -37.97 -6.30
C ALA A 515 4.69 -37.22 -5.64
N LEU A 516 3.48 -37.73 -5.83
CA LEU A 516 2.28 -37.25 -5.17
C LEU A 516 2.21 -37.80 -3.74
N PRO A 517 1.75 -37.00 -2.76
CA PRO A 517 1.43 -37.51 -1.44
C PRO A 517 0.39 -38.63 -1.50
N SER A 518 0.63 -39.71 -0.73
CA SER A 518 -0.21 -40.93 -0.74
C SER A 518 -1.61 -40.72 -0.19
N ASN A 519 -1.86 -39.60 0.48
CA ASN A 519 -3.11 -39.24 1.18
C ASN A 519 -4.01 -38.29 0.39
N LEU A 520 -3.78 -38.11 -0.92
CA LEU A 520 -4.67 -37.31 -1.76
C LEU A 520 -5.81 -38.18 -2.32
N ASP A 521 -7.04 -37.79 -2.05
CA ASP A 521 -8.25 -38.46 -2.55
C ASP A 521 -9.02 -37.57 -3.54
N GLY A 522 -9.64 -38.19 -4.54
CA GLY A 522 -10.45 -37.49 -5.54
C GLY A 522 -9.64 -36.68 -6.55
N PRO A 523 -10.24 -35.63 -7.16
CA PRO A 523 -9.53 -34.73 -8.07
C PRO A 523 -8.39 -33.98 -7.37
N ILE A 524 -7.25 -33.91 -8.02
CA ILE A 524 -6.01 -33.34 -7.48
C ILE A 524 -5.92 -31.87 -7.88
N GLY A 525 -5.81 -31.01 -6.87
CA GLY A 525 -5.51 -29.60 -7.05
C GLY A 525 -4.02 -29.36 -7.21
N ILE A 526 -3.61 -28.64 -8.24
CA ILE A 526 -2.22 -28.38 -8.63
C ILE A 526 -1.97 -26.87 -8.65
N VAL A 527 -0.83 -26.44 -8.11
CA VAL A 527 -0.32 -25.08 -8.23
C VAL A 527 1.10 -25.10 -8.77
N LEU A 528 1.34 -24.29 -9.79
CA LEU A 528 2.68 -23.93 -10.27
C LEU A 528 2.95 -22.50 -9.85
N ARG A 529 3.99 -22.27 -9.05
CA ARG A 529 4.48 -20.94 -8.69
C ARG A 529 5.69 -20.63 -9.55
N ILE A 530 5.61 -19.55 -10.32
CA ILE A 530 6.69 -19.02 -11.14
C ILE A 530 7.13 -17.72 -10.50
N ALA A 531 8.38 -17.65 -10.07
CA ALA A 531 8.91 -16.57 -9.27
C ALA A 531 10.29 -16.14 -9.75
N TYR A 532 10.60 -14.87 -9.49
CA TYR A 532 11.93 -14.32 -9.63
C TYR A 532 12.93 -14.95 -8.67
N GLY A 533 14.20 -14.99 -9.06
CA GLY A 533 15.29 -15.35 -8.16
C GLY A 533 16.04 -16.63 -8.54
N GLY A 534 16.15 -16.92 -9.83
CA GLY A 534 17.11 -17.89 -10.32
C GLY A 534 18.56 -17.43 -10.13
N THR A 535 19.49 -18.22 -10.65
CA THR A 535 20.93 -17.94 -10.62
C THR A 535 21.35 -16.76 -11.50
N VAL A 536 20.51 -16.38 -12.47
CA VAL A 536 20.77 -15.30 -13.40
C VAL A 536 20.00 -14.06 -12.94
N ALA A 537 20.71 -13.06 -12.42
CA ALA A 537 20.13 -11.84 -11.83
C ALA A 537 19.52 -10.85 -12.86
N ASN A 538 18.73 -11.32 -13.83
CA ASN A 538 18.08 -10.51 -14.87
C ASN A 538 16.55 -10.48 -14.69
N LEU A 539 15.89 -9.54 -15.38
CA LEU A 539 14.53 -9.08 -15.08
C LEU A 539 13.40 -9.69 -15.91
N ASN A 540 13.68 -10.57 -16.88
CA ASN A 540 12.63 -11.23 -17.68
C ASN A 540 12.63 -12.73 -17.37
N GLU A 541 11.59 -13.18 -16.69
CA GLU A 541 11.49 -14.52 -16.11
C GLU A 541 10.17 -15.17 -16.57
N GLU A 542 10.01 -15.34 -17.88
CA GLU A 542 8.83 -15.93 -18.50
C GLU A 542 8.89 -17.48 -18.52
N ALA A 543 7.79 -18.10 -18.13
CA ALA A 543 7.59 -19.54 -18.17
C ALA A 543 6.66 -19.94 -19.32
N PHE A 544 7.10 -20.90 -20.12
CA PHE A 544 6.30 -21.56 -21.16
C PHE A 544 5.95 -22.96 -20.72
N ILE A 545 4.66 -23.30 -20.69
CA ILE A 545 4.14 -24.57 -20.18
C ILE A 545 3.35 -25.27 -21.30
N ASP A 546 3.74 -26.50 -21.65
CA ASP A 546 3.06 -27.31 -22.67
C ASP A 546 2.37 -28.57 -22.10
N GLU A 547 2.56 -28.87 -20.81
CA GLU A 547 1.88 -29.97 -20.14
C GLU A 547 1.81 -29.80 -18.63
N ILE A 548 0.64 -30.08 -18.08
CA ILE A 548 0.40 -30.37 -16.66
C ILE A 548 -0.33 -31.72 -16.59
N ALA A 549 0.32 -32.75 -16.03
CA ALA A 549 -0.24 -34.10 -16.02
C ALA A 549 -0.04 -34.83 -14.69
N ILE A 550 -0.97 -35.74 -14.40
CA ILE A 550 -0.86 -36.76 -13.37
C ILE A 550 -0.60 -38.09 -14.09
N VAL A 551 0.52 -38.73 -13.76
CA VAL A 551 1.03 -39.89 -14.50
C VAL A 551 1.32 -41.05 -13.57
N ALA A 552 1.23 -42.26 -14.11
CA ALA A 552 1.75 -43.45 -13.45
C ALA A 552 3.28 -43.48 -13.57
N ASP A 553 3.91 -44.19 -12.63
CA ASP A 553 5.36 -44.44 -12.60
C ASP A 553 5.87 -45.15 -13.88
#